data_AF-A0A2M7W1V6-F1
#
_entry.id   AF-A0A2M7W1V6-F1
#
_cell.length_a   1.000
_cell.length_b   1.000
_cell.length_c   1.000
_cell.angle_alpha   90.00
_cell.angle_beta   90.00
_cell.angle_gamma   90.00
#
_symmetry.space_group_name_H-M   'P 1'
#
loop_
_entity.id
_entity.type
_entity.pdbx_description
1 polymer ?
#
loop_
_entity_poly.entity_id
_entity_poly.type
_entity_poly.pdbx_seq_one_letter_code
_entity_poly.pdbx_strand_id
1 'polypeptide(L)'
;MPECSWIRLSKGIQNLYSRYRKVGGIVFPPLYLGVDAWPDIDMQKFPKKQYDCYHIGADVYQTLLENYFYRMIRIGFKKIFVLAGHYPNAEIAILASMKYKDSGIKFVIVKEPNLVNGEIGDHAGKWETSLMMYLYPDLVDLKRMDNKEDRLMAVEGKDPISASKEYGKQMLKVILAKIEALLAKE
;
A
#
# COMPACT_ATOMS: atom_id res chain seq x y z
N MET A 1 6.08 -6.87 27.62
CA MET A 1 5.30 -7.64 26.63
C MET A 1 6.30 -8.46 25.82
N PRO A 2 6.18 -9.81 25.79
CA PRO A 2 7.12 -10.65 25.06
C PRO A 2 6.94 -10.46 23.55
N GLU A 3 8.05 -10.38 22.82
CA GLU A 3 8.07 -10.14 21.38
C GLU A 3 7.53 -11.36 20.62
N CYS A 4 6.49 -11.15 19.81
CA CYS A 4 5.98 -12.17 18.89
C CYS A 4 7.03 -12.45 17.80
N SER A 5 7.73 -13.58 17.93
CA SER A 5 8.88 -14.00 17.11
C SER A 5 8.52 -14.63 15.74
N TRP A 6 7.26 -14.57 15.32
CA TRP A 6 6.78 -15.32 14.13
C TRP A 6 6.70 -14.51 12.83
N ILE A 7 6.98 -13.21 12.83
CA ILE A 7 6.85 -12.37 11.63
C ILE A 7 8.23 -11.86 11.20
N ARG A 8 8.80 -12.49 10.15
CA ARG A 8 10.03 -12.03 9.51
C ARG A 8 9.70 -10.85 8.58
N LEU A 9 9.62 -9.66 9.15
CA LEU A 9 9.36 -8.42 8.41
C LEU A 9 10.57 -8.06 7.54
N SER A 10 10.37 -7.50 6.35
CA SER A 10 11.48 -6.98 5.53
C SER A 10 12.23 -5.85 6.26
N LYS A 11 13.51 -5.63 5.95
CA LYS A 11 14.33 -4.58 6.60
C LYS A 11 13.67 -3.19 6.53
N GLY A 12 12.94 -2.89 5.46
CA GLY A 12 12.17 -1.64 5.32
C GLY A 12 11.04 -1.54 6.33
N ILE A 13 10.29 -2.62 6.52
CA ILE A 13 9.19 -2.68 7.50
C ILE A 13 9.76 -2.67 8.93
N GLN A 14 10.85 -3.39 9.22
CA GLN A 14 11.50 -3.35 10.55
C GLN A 14 11.91 -1.93 10.95
N ASN A 15 12.47 -1.14 10.01
CA ASN A 15 12.79 0.26 10.23
C ASN A 15 11.54 1.10 10.54
N LEU A 16 10.42 0.85 9.85
CA LEU A 16 9.13 1.47 10.14
C LEU A 16 8.68 1.17 11.58
N TYR A 17 8.66 -0.10 11.99
CA TYR A 17 8.27 -0.50 13.36
C TYR A 17 9.10 0.20 14.45
N SER A 18 10.41 0.32 14.26
CA SER A 18 11.30 1.01 15.20
C SER A 18 10.99 2.51 15.34
N ARG A 19 10.50 3.15 14.27
CA ARG A 19 10.15 4.57 14.21
C ARG A 19 8.77 4.83 14.81
N TYR A 20 7.79 3.96 14.55
CA TYR A 20 6.44 4.06 15.13
C TYR A 20 6.43 3.91 16.65
N ARG A 21 7.32 3.06 17.21
CA ARG A 21 7.49 2.99 18.67
C ARG A 21 7.91 4.32 19.29
N LYS A 22 8.70 5.15 18.58
CA LYS A 22 9.15 6.45 19.10
C LYS A 22 8.02 7.47 19.25
N VAL A 23 6.94 7.32 18.48
CA VAL A 23 5.74 8.16 18.57
C VAL A 23 4.59 7.48 19.32
N GLY A 24 4.86 6.35 20.01
CA GLY A 24 3.85 5.60 20.77
C GLY A 24 2.83 4.83 19.92
N GLY A 25 3.06 4.71 18.61
CA GLY A 25 2.17 4.01 17.68
C GLY A 25 2.55 2.54 17.49
N ILE A 26 1.59 1.75 16.97
CA ILE A 26 1.82 0.37 16.53
C ILE A 26 1.45 0.22 15.06
N VAL A 27 2.10 -0.72 14.38
CA VAL A 27 1.77 -1.11 13.01
C VAL A 27 1.02 -2.44 13.07
N PHE A 28 -0.23 -2.42 12.62
CA PHE A 28 -1.05 -3.62 12.50
C PHE A 28 -0.54 -4.53 11.38
N PRO A 29 -0.86 -5.85 11.43
CA PRO A 29 -0.57 -6.75 10.31
C PRO A 29 -1.10 -6.18 8.99
N PRO A 30 -0.32 -6.22 7.89
CA PRO A 30 -0.79 -5.79 6.59
C PRO A 30 -2.03 -6.55 6.14
N LEU A 31 -2.95 -5.86 5.46
CA LEU A 31 -4.04 -6.51 4.76
C LEU A 31 -3.56 -6.88 3.36
N TYR A 32 -3.48 -8.17 3.08
CA TYR A 32 -2.98 -8.71 1.81
C TYR A 32 -4.07 -8.88 0.75
N LEU A 33 -5.34 -8.80 1.14
CA LEU A 33 -6.49 -8.80 0.24
C LEU A 33 -7.08 -7.40 0.19
N GLY A 34 -7.59 -7.01 -0.98
CA GLY A 34 -8.22 -5.72 -1.23
C GLY A 34 -9.27 -5.82 -2.32
N VAL A 35 -9.83 -4.66 -2.66
CA VAL A 35 -10.76 -4.52 -3.78
C VAL A 35 -9.98 -4.21 -5.04
N ASP A 36 -10.47 -4.65 -6.19
CA ASP A 36 -10.00 -4.18 -7.48
C ASP A 36 -11.02 -3.19 -8.05
N ALA A 37 -10.55 -2.10 -8.66
CA ALA A 37 -11.44 -1.13 -9.30
C ALA A 37 -12.00 -1.65 -10.64
N TRP A 38 -11.28 -2.59 -11.27
CA TRP A 38 -11.57 -3.12 -12.60
C TRP A 38 -11.30 -4.63 -12.64
N PRO A 39 -11.98 -5.43 -11.82
CA PRO A 39 -11.64 -6.83 -11.56
C PRO A 39 -11.54 -7.72 -12.81
N ASP A 40 -12.30 -7.40 -13.86
CA ASP A 40 -12.36 -8.19 -15.09
C ASP A 40 -11.64 -7.55 -16.28
N ILE A 41 -11.01 -6.38 -16.12
CA ILE A 41 -10.49 -5.62 -17.27
C ILE A 41 -9.40 -6.38 -18.03
N ASP A 42 -8.56 -7.10 -17.31
CA ASP A 42 -7.49 -7.90 -17.90
C ASP A 42 -8.05 -9.11 -18.63
N MET A 43 -9.06 -9.78 -18.05
CA MET A 43 -9.71 -10.92 -18.69
C MET A 43 -10.49 -10.49 -19.95
N GLN A 44 -11.10 -9.30 -19.92
CA GLN A 44 -11.78 -8.72 -21.07
C GLN A 44 -10.80 -8.31 -22.18
N LYS A 45 -9.67 -7.66 -21.82
CA LYS A 45 -8.64 -7.25 -22.78
C LYS A 45 -7.84 -8.44 -23.33
N PHE A 46 -7.64 -9.46 -22.51
CA PHE A 46 -6.79 -10.62 -22.81
C PHE A 46 -7.54 -11.92 -22.51
N PRO A 47 -8.51 -12.32 -23.36
CA PRO A 47 -9.38 -13.48 -23.10
C PRO A 47 -8.65 -14.83 -23.09
N LYS A 48 -7.37 -14.86 -23.48
CA LYS A 48 -6.50 -16.05 -23.39
C LYS A 48 -5.63 -16.09 -22.12
N LYS A 49 -5.71 -15.07 -21.25
CA LYS A 49 -5.01 -15.01 -19.96
C LYS A 49 -5.50 -16.19 -19.09
N GLN A 50 -4.56 -16.94 -18.51
CA GLN A 50 -4.85 -18.13 -17.70
C GLN A 50 -4.56 -17.92 -16.20
N TYR A 51 -4.37 -16.67 -15.78
CA TYR A 51 -4.00 -16.28 -14.44
C TYR A 51 -4.77 -15.03 -14.04
N ASP A 52 -5.03 -14.86 -12.74
CA ASP A 52 -5.78 -13.72 -12.24
C ASP A 52 -5.26 -13.26 -10.87
N CYS A 53 -5.66 -12.06 -10.46
CA CYS A 53 -5.45 -11.54 -9.12
C CYS A 53 -6.61 -11.98 -8.20
N TYR A 54 -6.31 -12.21 -6.92
CA TYR A 54 -7.36 -12.46 -5.92
C TYR A 54 -7.77 -11.13 -5.28
N HIS A 55 -8.97 -10.65 -5.62
CA HIS A 55 -9.61 -9.50 -4.98
C HIS A 55 -10.90 -9.94 -4.27
N ILE A 56 -11.38 -9.10 -3.34
CA ILE A 56 -12.65 -9.33 -2.63
C ILE A 56 -13.65 -8.21 -2.92
N GLY A 57 -14.93 -8.49 -2.71
CA GLY A 57 -16.00 -7.51 -2.85
C GLY A 57 -15.78 -6.28 -1.97
N ALA A 58 -16.16 -5.10 -2.49
CA ALA A 58 -15.99 -3.83 -1.78
C ALA A 58 -16.76 -3.77 -0.46
N ASP A 59 -17.93 -4.40 -0.40
CA ASP A 59 -18.73 -4.58 0.81
C ASP A 59 -18.00 -5.43 1.87
N VAL A 60 -17.34 -6.51 1.45
CA VAL A 60 -16.56 -7.38 2.35
C VAL A 60 -15.35 -6.61 2.89
N TYR A 61 -14.62 -5.92 2.03
CA TYR A 61 -13.45 -5.14 2.44
C TYR A 61 -13.85 -3.96 3.35
N GLN A 62 -14.93 -3.25 3.03
CA GLN A 62 -15.45 -2.19 3.89
C GLN A 62 -15.84 -2.73 5.25
N THR A 63 -16.58 -3.85 5.30
CA THR A 63 -16.98 -4.50 6.56
C THR A 63 -15.77 -4.91 7.40
N LEU A 64 -14.71 -5.42 6.77
CA LEU A 64 -13.45 -5.75 7.44
C LEU A 64 -12.82 -4.50 8.08
N LEU A 65 -12.69 -3.42 7.32
CA LEU A 65 -12.10 -2.17 7.81
C LEU A 65 -12.92 -1.55 8.95
N GLU A 66 -14.25 -1.55 8.83
CA GLU A 66 -15.13 -1.07 9.90
C GLU A 66 -14.93 -1.85 11.20
N ASN A 67 -14.82 -3.18 11.12
CA ASN A 67 -14.54 -4.02 12.28
C ASN A 67 -13.17 -3.71 12.90
N TYR A 68 -12.14 -3.50 12.08
CA TYR A 68 -10.81 -3.09 12.56
C TYR A 68 -10.86 -1.74 13.27
N PHE A 69 -11.47 -0.73 12.64
CA PHE A 69 -11.59 0.61 13.20
C PHE A 69 -12.38 0.60 14.51
N TYR A 70 -13.50 -0.14 14.58
CA TYR A 70 -14.25 -0.33 15.81
C TYR A 70 -13.36 -0.83 16.96
N ARG A 71 -12.55 -1.88 16.72
CA ARG A 71 -11.67 -2.43 17.74
C ARG A 71 -10.59 -1.43 18.16
N MET A 72 -9.98 -0.73 17.22
CA MET A 72 -8.98 0.32 17.50
C MET A 72 -9.57 1.45 18.35
N ILE A 73 -10.77 1.93 18.02
CA ILE A 73 -11.48 2.96 18.78
C ILE A 73 -11.78 2.45 20.20
N ARG A 74 -12.27 1.22 20.34
CA ARG A 74 -12.59 0.62 21.65
C ARG A 74 -11.36 0.40 22.53
N ILE A 75 -10.20 0.09 21.94
CA ILE A 75 -8.92 -0.02 22.64
C ILE A 75 -8.45 1.37 23.14
N GLY A 76 -8.90 2.44 22.50
CA GLY A 76 -8.62 3.82 22.92
C GLY A 76 -7.64 4.55 22.02
N PHE A 77 -7.33 4.03 20.82
CA PHE A 77 -6.55 4.78 19.83
C PHE A 77 -7.23 6.10 19.50
N LYS A 78 -6.43 7.17 19.35
CA LYS A 78 -6.91 8.52 19.05
C LYS A 78 -6.70 8.93 17.59
N LYS A 79 -5.81 8.23 16.90
CA LYS A 79 -5.52 8.44 15.48
C LYS A 79 -5.34 7.08 14.80
N ILE A 80 -5.96 6.91 13.64
CA ILE A 80 -5.76 5.74 12.76
C ILE A 80 -5.15 6.25 11.45
N PHE A 81 -3.97 5.73 11.11
CA PHE A 81 -3.29 6.02 9.86
C PHE A 81 -3.44 4.81 8.92
N VAL A 82 -4.03 5.03 7.75
CA VAL A 82 -4.19 4.00 6.71
C VAL A 82 -3.32 4.37 5.52
N LEU A 83 -2.34 3.51 5.21
CA LEU A 83 -1.51 3.61 4.03
C LEU A 83 -1.99 2.61 2.98
N ALA A 84 -2.57 3.10 1.89
CA ALA A 84 -3.02 2.26 0.79
C ALA A 84 -1.90 2.11 -0.25
N GLY A 85 -1.35 0.90 -0.36
CA GLY A 85 -0.44 0.52 -1.45
C GLY A 85 -1.18 0.15 -2.74
N HIS A 86 -2.39 -0.40 -2.63
CA HIS A 86 -3.30 -0.59 -3.75
C HIS A 86 -4.36 0.52 -3.71
N TYR A 87 -4.41 1.35 -4.75
CA TYR A 87 -5.06 2.66 -4.68
C TYR A 87 -6.58 2.63 -4.46
N PRO A 88 -7.35 1.72 -5.07
CA PRO A 88 -8.80 1.59 -4.83
C PRO A 88 -9.17 1.37 -3.36
N ASN A 89 -8.29 0.72 -2.58
CA ASN A 89 -8.52 0.47 -1.17
C ASN A 89 -8.63 1.76 -0.34
N ALA A 90 -8.03 2.88 -0.80
CA ALA A 90 -8.10 4.16 -0.09
C ALA A 90 -9.53 4.72 -0.07
N GLU A 91 -10.27 4.60 -1.18
CA GLU A 91 -11.66 5.06 -1.24
C GLU A 91 -12.55 4.25 -0.29
N ILE A 92 -12.38 2.93 -0.26
CA ILE A 92 -13.13 2.06 0.65
C ILE A 92 -12.78 2.34 2.11
N ALA A 93 -11.52 2.62 2.42
CA ALA A 93 -11.11 3.03 3.77
C ALA A 93 -11.75 4.35 4.19
N ILE A 94 -11.88 5.31 3.28
CA ILE A 94 -12.59 6.57 3.54
C ILE A 94 -14.06 6.28 3.87
N LEU A 95 -14.76 5.47 3.07
CA LEU A 95 -16.15 5.08 3.32
C LEU A 95 -16.31 4.38 4.68
N ALA A 96 -15.46 3.41 4.99
CA ALA A 96 -15.45 2.72 6.28
C ALA A 96 -15.21 3.69 7.46
N SER A 97 -14.38 4.72 7.28
CA SER A 97 -14.09 5.72 8.32
C SER A 97 -15.30 6.62 8.63
N MET A 98 -16.17 6.88 7.65
CA MET A 98 -17.34 7.74 7.81
C MET A 98 -18.32 7.21 8.86
N LYS A 99 -18.37 5.88 9.05
CA LYS A 99 -19.15 5.23 10.12
C LYS A 99 -18.75 5.68 11.53
N TYR A 100 -17.52 6.19 11.69
CA TYR A 100 -16.96 6.60 12.97
C TYR A 100 -16.67 8.11 13.04
N LYS A 101 -17.27 8.92 12.15
CA LYS A 101 -17.06 10.38 12.10
C LYS A 101 -17.31 11.09 13.43
N ASP A 102 -18.27 10.60 14.22
CA ASP A 102 -18.67 11.19 15.51
C ASP A 102 -17.95 10.56 16.72
N SER A 103 -16.99 9.66 16.49
CA SER A 103 -16.26 8.96 17.57
C SER A 103 -15.12 9.79 18.19
N GLY A 104 -14.79 10.94 17.60
CA GLY A 104 -13.64 11.77 18.00
C GLY A 104 -12.28 11.20 17.58
N ILE A 105 -12.23 10.08 16.83
CA ILE A 105 -10.98 9.55 16.29
C ILE A 105 -10.54 10.31 15.04
N LYS A 106 -9.23 10.53 14.89
CA LYS A 106 -8.65 11.18 13.72
C LYS A 106 -8.21 10.12 12.70
N PHE A 107 -8.81 10.12 11.52
CA PHE A 107 -8.36 9.29 10.40
C PHE A 107 -7.36 10.07 9.53
N VAL A 108 -6.27 9.41 9.15
CA VAL A 108 -5.34 9.87 8.13
C VAL A 108 -5.22 8.75 7.10
N ILE A 109 -5.91 8.90 5.97
CA ILE A 109 -5.97 7.88 4.92
C ILE A 109 -5.25 8.44 3.70
N VAL A 110 -4.22 7.75 3.24
CA VAL A 110 -3.36 8.21 2.15
C VAL A 110 -3.03 7.08 1.20
N LYS A 111 -3.03 7.39 -0.10
CA LYS A 111 -2.36 6.58 -1.12
C LYS A 111 -0.86 6.79 -0.96
N GLU A 112 -0.09 5.72 -1.05
CA GLU A 112 1.36 5.75 -0.94
C GLU A 112 2.07 6.78 -1.86
N PRO A 113 1.72 6.94 -3.15
CA PRO A 113 2.37 7.94 -4.01
C PRO A 113 2.11 9.38 -3.59
N ASN A 114 0.94 9.67 -2.99
CA ASN A 114 0.55 11.02 -2.57
C ASN A 114 1.43 11.58 -1.43
N LEU A 115 2.30 10.76 -0.85
CA LEU A 115 3.29 11.18 0.14
C LEU A 115 4.53 11.83 -0.49
N VAL A 116 4.69 11.71 -1.81
CA VAL A 116 5.80 12.29 -2.59
C VAL A 116 5.26 13.33 -3.56
N ASN A 117 5.90 14.51 -3.57
CA ASN A 117 5.45 15.61 -4.40
C ASN A 117 5.64 15.32 -5.89
N GLY A 118 4.57 15.49 -6.68
CA GLY A 118 4.58 15.25 -8.12
C GLY A 118 4.35 13.81 -8.54
N GLU A 119 4.20 12.89 -7.59
CA GLU A 119 3.91 11.48 -7.86
C GLU A 119 2.41 11.23 -7.68
N ILE A 120 1.81 10.54 -8.65
CA ILE A 120 0.38 10.22 -8.68
C ILE A 120 0.12 8.71 -8.59
N GLY A 121 1.19 7.91 -8.56
CA GLY A 121 1.13 6.45 -8.62
C GLY A 121 1.12 5.93 -10.06
N ASP A 122 1.33 4.63 -10.19
CA ASP A 122 1.25 3.90 -11.44
C ASP A 122 0.83 2.46 -11.20
N HIS A 123 0.72 1.65 -12.25
CA HIS A 123 0.45 0.22 -12.12
C HIS A 123 1.50 -0.58 -12.88
N ALA A 124 2.31 -1.35 -12.15
CA ALA A 124 3.49 -2.06 -12.66
C ALA A 124 4.46 -1.15 -13.45
N GLY A 125 4.40 0.16 -13.23
CA GLY A 125 5.21 1.14 -13.93
C GLY A 125 6.52 1.44 -13.21
N LYS A 126 7.16 2.55 -13.59
CA LYS A 126 8.41 3.02 -12.99
C LYS A 126 8.34 3.12 -11.46
N TRP A 127 7.27 3.67 -10.90
CA TRP A 127 7.11 3.95 -9.48
C TRP A 127 7.10 2.68 -8.65
N GLU A 128 6.11 1.80 -8.87
CA GLU A 128 5.97 0.54 -8.15
C GLU A 128 7.20 -0.35 -8.34
N THR A 129 7.70 -0.45 -9.59
CA THR A 129 8.89 -1.26 -9.91
C THR A 129 10.12 -0.75 -9.17
N SER A 130 10.35 0.56 -9.12
CA SER A 130 11.52 1.13 -8.43
C SER A 130 11.48 0.85 -6.92
N LEU A 131 10.31 0.98 -6.30
CA LEU A 131 10.12 0.65 -4.88
C LEU A 131 10.40 -0.83 -4.63
N MET A 132 9.91 -1.71 -5.50
CA MET A 132 10.16 -3.15 -5.42
C MET A 132 11.63 -3.51 -5.62
N MET A 133 12.32 -2.89 -6.59
CA MET A 133 13.76 -3.07 -6.80
C MET A 133 14.60 -2.70 -5.56
N TYR A 134 14.12 -1.78 -4.73
CA TYR A 134 14.78 -1.43 -3.48
C TYR A 134 14.40 -2.35 -2.31
N LEU A 135 13.11 -2.63 -2.13
CA LEU A 135 12.60 -3.38 -0.98
C LEU A 135 12.80 -4.90 -1.12
N TYR A 136 12.59 -5.42 -2.32
CA TYR A 136 12.61 -6.84 -2.66
C TYR A 136 13.25 -7.06 -4.03
N PRO A 137 14.56 -6.76 -4.19
CA PRO A 137 15.24 -6.82 -5.48
C PRO A 137 15.10 -8.19 -6.17
N ASP A 138 15.08 -9.28 -5.39
CA ASP A 138 15.00 -10.64 -5.91
C ASP A 138 13.62 -10.99 -6.53
N LEU A 139 12.62 -10.12 -6.36
CA LEU A 139 11.28 -10.28 -6.92
C LEU A 139 11.06 -9.48 -8.22
N VAL A 140 12.07 -8.71 -8.67
CA VAL A 140 11.98 -7.93 -9.90
C VAL A 140 13.01 -8.43 -10.91
N ASP A 141 12.52 -8.87 -12.07
CA ASP A 141 13.36 -9.34 -13.17
C ASP A 141 12.90 -8.70 -14.49
N LEU A 142 13.45 -7.51 -14.80
CA LEU A 142 13.10 -6.74 -15.99
C LEU A 142 13.49 -7.45 -17.30
N LYS A 143 14.44 -8.41 -17.27
CA LYS A 143 14.82 -9.17 -18.47
C LYS A 143 13.69 -10.03 -19.01
N ARG A 144 12.68 -10.34 -18.19
CA ARG A 144 11.48 -11.07 -18.63
C ARG A 144 10.65 -10.31 -19.67
N MET A 145 10.86 -8.99 -19.76
CA MET A 145 10.22 -8.12 -20.75
C MET A 145 10.95 -8.08 -22.09
N ASP A 146 12.20 -8.58 -22.16
CA ASP A 146 13.03 -8.48 -23.36
C ASP A 146 12.40 -9.25 -24.53
N ASN A 147 12.28 -8.59 -25.69
CA ASN A 147 11.72 -9.14 -26.92
C ASN A 147 10.27 -9.66 -26.79
N LYS A 148 9.50 -9.16 -25.82
CA LYS A 148 8.07 -9.46 -25.66
C LYS A 148 7.23 -8.34 -26.27
N GLU A 149 6.36 -8.69 -27.22
CA GLU A 149 5.42 -7.74 -27.84
C GLU A 149 4.41 -7.19 -26.82
N ASP A 150 4.05 -8.01 -25.84
CA ASP A 150 3.08 -7.72 -24.78
C ASP A 150 3.73 -7.26 -23.46
N ARG A 151 4.99 -6.80 -23.50
CA ARG A 151 5.74 -6.45 -22.28
C ARG A 151 5.10 -5.37 -21.40
N LEU A 152 4.24 -4.52 -21.98
CA LEU A 152 3.50 -3.47 -21.28
C LEU A 152 2.05 -3.87 -21.00
N MET A 153 1.71 -5.15 -21.12
CA MET A 153 0.40 -5.67 -20.74
C MET A 153 0.12 -5.29 -19.29
N ALA A 154 -1.04 -4.66 -19.07
CA ALA A 154 -1.49 -4.15 -17.77
C ALA A 154 -0.55 -3.13 -17.09
N VAL A 155 0.41 -2.54 -17.81
CA VAL A 155 1.20 -1.43 -17.28
C VAL A 155 0.45 -0.12 -17.50
N GLU A 156 0.28 0.65 -16.43
CA GLU A 156 -0.16 2.04 -16.50
C GLU A 156 0.95 2.95 -15.98
N GLY A 157 1.12 4.13 -16.59
CA GLY A 157 2.16 5.09 -16.21
C GLY A 157 3.44 4.96 -17.03
N LYS A 158 4.59 5.23 -16.41
CA LYS A 158 5.89 5.23 -17.11
C LYS A 158 6.42 3.81 -17.23
N ASP A 159 7.06 3.51 -18.36
CA ASP A 159 7.66 2.21 -18.65
C ASP A 159 8.58 1.74 -17.50
N PRO A 160 8.38 0.52 -16.95
CA PRO A 160 9.17 -0.01 -15.84
C PRO A 160 10.65 -0.20 -16.18
N ILE A 161 11.05 -0.22 -17.46
CA ILE A 161 12.48 -0.24 -17.83
C ILE A 161 13.22 1.03 -17.35
N SER A 162 12.49 2.12 -17.11
CA SER A 162 13.02 3.36 -16.56
C SER A 162 13.10 3.39 -15.03
N ALA A 163 12.73 2.28 -14.37
CA ALA A 163 12.83 2.10 -12.93
C ALA A 163 14.28 1.96 -12.45
N SER A 164 14.54 2.34 -11.20
CA SER A 164 15.84 2.11 -10.59
C SER A 164 15.73 1.90 -9.08
N LYS A 165 16.67 1.10 -8.55
CA LYS A 165 16.81 0.86 -7.11
C LYS A 165 17.11 2.15 -6.35
N GLU A 166 17.91 3.04 -6.96
CA GLU A 166 18.31 4.32 -6.39
C GLU A 166 17.10 5.25 -6.22
N TYR A 167 16.24 5.31 -7.25
CA TYR A 167 15.01 6.08 -7.19
C TYR A 167 14.06 5.50 -6.13
N GLY A 168 13.84 4.18 -6.09
CA GLY A 168 13.03 3.53 -5.05
C GLY A 168 13.54 3.80 -3.62
N LYS A 169 14.86 3.76 -3.41
CA LYS A 169 15.50 4.11 -2.13
C LYS A 169 15.22 5.57 -1.74
N GLN A 170 15.33 6.50 -2.70
CA GLN A 170 15.08 7.91 -2.47
C GLN A 170 13.61 8.15 -2.12
N MET A 171 12.68 7.54 -2.87
CA MET A 171 11.25 7.71 -2.66
C MET A 171 10.82 7.14 -1.31
N LEU A 172 11.30 5.95 -0.92
CA LEU A 172 11.02 5.41 0.40
C LEU A 172 11.49 6.34 1.53
N LYS A 173 12.65 6.99 1.38
CA LYS A 173 13.11 7.97 2.38
C LYS A 173 12.14 9.14 2.52
N VAL A 174 11.59 9.65 1.41
CA VAL A 174 10.61 10.73 1.40
C VAL A 174 9.29 10.28 2.03
N ILE A 175 8.79 9.09 1.65
CA ILE A 175 7.57 8.48 2.21
C ILE A 175 7.67 8.37 3.73
N LEU A 176 8.77 7.80 4.23
CA LEU A 176 8.99 7.64 5.68
C LEU A 176 9.01 8.98 6.41
N ALA A 177 9.72 9.98 5.88
CA ALA A 177 9.77 11.32 6.47
C ALA A 177 8.39 11.99 6.48
N LYS A 178 7.59 11.80 5.42
CA LYS A 178 6.23 12.35 5.33
C LYS A 178 5.29 11.68 6.32
N ILE A 179 5.36 10.37 6.47
CA ILE A 179 4.59 9.61 7.46
C ILE A 179 4.91 10.13 8.87
N GLU A 180 6.20 10.26 9.21
CA GLU A 180 6.63 10.79 10.51
C GLU A 180 6.05 12.18 10.79
N ALA A 181 6.08 13.07 9.80
CA ALA A 181 5.52 14.41 9.92
C ALA A 181 3.98 14.40 10.08
N LEU A 182 3.26 13.47 9.44
CA LEU A 182 1.80 13.33 9.59
C LEU A 182 1.40 12.74 10.94
N LEU A 183 2.22 11.87 11.51
CA LEU A 183 2.00 11.29 12.82
C LEU A 183 2.22 12.31 13.93
N ALA A 184 3.29 13.12 13.84
CA ALA A 184 3.66 14.12 14.85
C ALA A 184 2.69 15.31 14.97
N LYS A 185 1.85 15.57 13.95
CA LYS A 185 0.84 16.64 14.00
C LYS A 185 -0.33 16.20 14.86
N GLU A 186 -0.52 16.82 16.03
CA GLU A 186 -1.70 16.61 16.90
C GLU A 186 -3.02 16.80 16.13
#